data_AF-W6QL81-F1
#
_entry.id   AF-W6QL81-F1
#
_cell.length_a   1.000
_cell.length_b   1.000
_cell.length_c   1.000
_cell.angle_alpha   90.00
_cell.angle_beta   90.00
_cell.angle_gamma   90.00
#
_symmetry.space_group_name_H-M   'P 1'
#
loop_
_entity.id
_entity.type
_entity.pdbx_description
1 polymer ?
#
loop_
_entity_poly.entity_id
_entity_poly.type
_entity_poly.pdbx_seq_one_letter_code
_entity_poly.pdbx_strand_id
1 'polypeptide(L)'
;MPGSLHMSRLRNWFLASPPAEYAITSLKELLIGALQQGPIPQHVAFVMDGNRRFARSHGIETVEGHNLGFEALARILEVCYKSGVKVVTIYAFSIENFKRSKFEVDALMEMAKVKLSQMAQHGDLLDRYGAKVRVLGRLDMLKPDVLEAVNKAVDMTSRNGDRVLNICFPYTSRDEIASAIRETVEDYSTPIQHGHSTAAASRNPFSESHIAHNIRAQTHGSTTHESHSDSESTSGSSGQDDDASVQHDHLDRVYGSMSSCSSSTTLHLGNQQDPKGGSIATGADSPVYISPETITRQTLNDHMLTKGTPPLDILIRTSGVERLSDFMLWQTHENTEIVFLNVMWPEFDLWHFLPVMLGWQRRISKSRQDPNAEGNFAGEAKPSDEGLDAMLWRQGGKVKDI
;
A
#
# COMPACT_ATOMS: atom_id res chain seq x y z
N MET A 1 -51.61 7.42 9.66
CA MET A 1 -50.97 8.76 9.56
C MET A 1 -50.68 9.09 8.10
N PRO A 2 -51.57 9.81 7.37
CA PRO A 2 -51.43 10.02 5.92
C PRO A 2 -50.44 11.12 5.50
N GLY A 3 -50.03 12.03 6.40
CA GLY A 3 -49.30 13.25 6.03
C GLY A 3 -47.87 13.05 5.50
N SER A 4 -47.19 11.97 5.88
CA SER A 4 -45.77 11.73 5.54
C SER A 4 -45.52 11.64 4.03
N LEU A 5 -46.37 10.90 3.30
CA LEU A 5 -46.21 10.66 1.86
C LEU A 5 -46.53 11.89 0.99
N HIS A 6 -47.36 12.82 1.48
CA HIS A 6 -47.65 14.06 0.77
C HIS A 6 -46.53 15.08 0.94
N MET A 7 -46.00 15.20 2.17
CA MET A 7 -44.85 16.10 2.42
C MET A 7 -43.56 15.63 1.75
N SER A 8 -43.31 14.32 1.64
CA SER A 8 -42.14 13.83 0.89
C SER A 8 -42.24 14.13 -0.62
N ARG A 9 -43.43 13.98 -1.22
CA ARG A 9 -43.68 14.35 -2.62
C ARG A 9 -43.53 15.86 -2.86
N LEU A 10 -44.08 16.70 -1.99
CA LEU A 10 -43.91 18.15 -2.05
C LEU A 10 -42.45 18.57 -1.86
N ARG A 11 -41.73 17.96 -0.92
CA ARG A 11 -40.30 18.22 -0.70
C ARG A 11 -39.48 17.82 -1.93
N ASN A 12 -39.73 16.65 -2.52
CA ASN A 12 -39.02 16.20 -3.71
C ASN A 12 -39.34 17.07 -4.93
N TRP A 13 -40.59 17.50 -5.10
CA TRP A 13 -40.99 18.46 -6.15
C TRP A 13 -40.34 19.84 -5.95
N PHE A 14 -40.24 20.32 -4.71
CA PHE A 14 -39.57 21.59 -4.40
C PHE A 14 -38.05 21.49 -4.61
N LEU A 15 -37.41 20.39 -4.22
CA LEU A 15 -35.98 20.15 -4.44
C LEU A 15 -35.63 19.97 -5.93
N ALA A 16 -36.56 19.42 -6.73
CA ALA A 16 -36.46 19.33 -8.19
C ALA A 16 -36.96 20.60 -8.91
N SER A 17 -37.17 21.72 -8.20
CA SER A 17 -37.43 23.00 -8.84
C SER A 17 -36.11 23.62 -9.33
N PRO A 18 -36.05 24.24 -10.52
CA PRO A 18 -34.81 24.81 -11.03
C PRO A 18 -34.09 25.78 -10.07
N PRO A 19 -34.77 26.64 -9.27
CA PRO A 19 -34.10 27.46 -8.26
C PRO A 19 -33.46 26.65 -7.12
N ALA A 20 -34.09 25.54 -6.70
CA ALA A 20 -33.54 24.67 -5.65
C ALA A 20 -32.35 23.85 -6.17
N GLU A 21 -32.44 23.30 -7.38
CA GLU A 21 -31.31 22.62 -8.04
C GLU A 21 -30.11 23.57 -8.24
N TYR A 22 -30.37 24.81 -8.66
CA TYR A 22 -29.35 25.85 -8.76
C TYR A 22 -28.73 26.17 -7.39
N ALA A 23 -29.54 26.30 -6.33
CA ALA A 23 -29.05 26.57 -4.98
C ALA A 23 -28.20 25.42 -4.41
N ILE A 24 -28.63 24.15 -4.62
CA ILE A 24 -27.88 22.96 -4.21
C ILE A 24 -26.55 22.86 -4.96
N THR A 25 -26.57 23.11 -6.27
CA THR A 25 -25.36 23.14 -7.11
C THR A 25 -24.41 24.24 -6.66
N SER A 26 -24.92 25.45 -6.42
CA SER A 26 -24.14 26.59 -5.92
C SER A 26 -23.51 26.31 -4.55
N LEU A 27 -24.25 25.64 -3.65
CA LEU A 27 -23.74 25.22 -2.35
C LEU A 27 -22.65 24.14 -2.48
N LYS A 28 -22.82 23.18 -3.40
CA LYS A 28 -21.80 22.17 -3.73
C LYS A 28 -20.51 22.82 -4.23
N GLU A 29 -20.59 23.74 -5.20
CA GLU A 29 -19.41 24.45 -5.72
C GLU A 29 -18.75 25.31 -4.63
N LEU A 30 -19.53 25.99 -3.78
CA LEU A 30 -19.00 26.76 -2.64
C LEU A 30 -18.25 25.86 -1.64
N LEU A 31 -18.78 24.69 -1.30
CA LEU A 31 -18.14 23.74 -0.39
C LEU A 31 -16.87 23.13 -0.98
N ILE A 32 -16.85 22.84 -2.29
CA ILE A 32 -15.65 22.38 -2.99
C ILE A 32 -14.59 23.50 -3.05
N GLY A 33 -14.98 24.74 -3.37
CA GLY A 33 -14.08 25.90 -3.36
C GLY A 33 -13.52 26.23 -1.96
N ALA A 34 -14.29 25.94 -0.90
CA ALA A 34 -13.82 26.03 0.48
C ALA A 34 -12.81 24.92 0.83
N LEU A 35 -13.04 23.67 0.38
CA LEU A 35 -12.04 22.60 0.53
C LEU A 35 -10.70 22.97 -0.11
N GLN A 36 -10.72 23.58 -1.32
CA GLN A 36 -9.51 23.98 -2.05
C GLN A 36 -8.64 25.01 -1.31
N GLN A 37 -9.14 25.69 -0.27
CA GLN A 37 -8.33 26.60 0.56
C GLN A 37 -7.41 25.86 1.54
N GLY A 38 -7.67 24.58 1.81
CA GLY A 38 -6.82 23.70 2.60
C GLY A 38 -5.89 22.84 1.74
N PRO A 39 -5.03 22.00 2.35
CA PRO A 39 -4.29 20.99 1.60
C PRO A 39 -5.27 20.01 0.93
N ILE A 40 -4.95 19.49 -0.26
CA ILE A 40 -5.81 18.53 -0.98
C ILE A 40 -5.06 17.21 -1.16
N PRO A 41 -5.68 16.05 -0.83
CA PRO A 41 -5.08 14.74 -1.09
C PRO A 41 -4.85 14.58 -2.59
N GLN A 42 -3.65 14.18 -2.97
CA GLN A 42 -3.28 13.91 -4.35
C GLN A 42 -3.84 12.57 -4.82
N HIS A 43 -3.99 11.59 -3.92
CA HIS A 43 -4.47 10.26 -4.22
C HIS A 43 -5.52 9.77 -3.21
N VAL A 44 -6.74 9.49 -3.67
CA VAL A 44 -7.82 8.90 -2.85
C VAL A 44 -8.24 7.55 -3.43
N ALA A 45 -8.37 6.52 -2.59
CA ALA A 45 -8.84 5.21 -3.00
C ALA A 45 -10.19 4.83 -2.35
N PHE A 46 -11.02 4.07 -3.08
CA PHE A 46 -12.36 3.67 -2.67
C PHE A 46 -12.61 2.16 -2.77
N VAL A 47 -12.97 1.53 -1.66
CA VAL A 47 -13.59 0.20 -1.62
C VAL A 47 -15.10 0.36 -1.63
N MET A 48 -15.69 0.22 -2.82
CA MET A 48 -17.10 0.50 -3.14
C MET A 48 -18.05 -0.63 -2.66
N ASP A 49 -18.03 -0.94 -1.35
CA ASP A 49 -18.83 -2.02 -0.75
C ASP A 49 -20.25 -1.55 -0.38
N GLY A 50 -21.20 -2.48 -0.35
CA GLY A 50 -22.60 -2.24 0.03
C GLY A 50 -23.63 -2.46 -1.08
N ASN A 51 -23.25 -2.41 -2.36
CA ASN A 51 -24.19 -2.46 -3.51
C ASN A 51 -25.26 -3.57 -3.40
N ARG A 52 -24.84 -4.81 -3.13
CA ARG A 52 -25.76 -5.96 -2.99
C ARG A 52 -26.62 -5.92 -1.72
N ARG A 53 -26.14 -5.28 -0.64
CA ARG A 53 -26.90 -5.09 0.61
C ARG A 53 -27.96 -4.00 0.42
N PHE A 54 -27.58 -2.88 -0.18
CA PHE A 54 -28.47 -1.80 -0.58
C PHE A 54 -29.59 -2.30 -1.50
N ALA A 55 -29.27 -3.13 -2.51
CA ALA A 55 -30.28 -3.70 -3.40
C ALA A 55 -31.34 -4.51 -2.63
N ARG A 56 -30.89 -5.40 -1.73
CA ARG A 56 -31.76 -6.24 -0.90
C ARG A 56 -32.61 -5.43 0.08
N SER A 57 -32.06 -4.39 0.71
CA SER A 57 -32.83 -3.55 1.65
C SER A 57 -33.88 -2.69 0.97
N HIS A 58 -33.68 -2.35 -0.31
CA HIS A 58 -34.62 -1.58 -1.12
C HIS A 58 -35.55 -2.42 -2.00
N GLY A 59 -35.43 -3.76 -1.97
CA GLY A 59 -36.26 -4.67 -2.76
C GLY A 59 -36.01 -4.59 -4.28
N ILE A 60 -34.85 -4.11 -4.70
CA ILE A 60 -34.45 -3.99 -6.12
C ILE A 60 -33.48 -5.10 -6.52
N GLU A 61 -33.32 -5.30 -7.83
CA GLU A 61 -32.37 -6.29 -8.35
C GLU A 61 -30.91 -5.95 -8.00
N THR A 62 -30.07 -6.98 -7.89
CA THR A 62 -28.66 -6.80 -7.54
C THR A 62 -27.90 -6.01 -8.61
N VAL A 63 -28.22 -6.21 -9.90
CA VAL A 63 -27.63 -5.45 -11.01
C VAL A 63 -27.95 -3.97 -10.87
N GLU A 64 -29.18 -3.62 -10.48
CA GLU A 64 -29.58 -2.22 -10.30
C GLU A 64 -28.89 -1.56 -9.11
N GLY A 65 -28.68 -2.28 -8.01
CA GLY A 65 -27.83 -1.81 -6.91
C GLY A 65 -26.38 -1.52 -7.35
N HIS A 66 -25.86 -2.21 -8.37
CA HIS A 66 -24.56 -1.88 -8.96
C HIS A 66 -24.62 -0.72 -9.96
N ASN A 67 -25.71 -0.53 -10.71
CA ASN A 67 -25.94 0.66 -11.54
C ASN A 67 -25.95 1.94 -10.68
N LEU A 68 -26.70 1.95 -9.59
CA LEU A 68 -26.73 3.07 -8.64
C LEU A 68 -25.37 3.30 -7.97
N GLY A 69 -24.59 2.23 -7.75
CA GLY A 69 -23.20 2.31 -7.33
C GLY A 69 -22.28 2.98 -8.36
N PHE A 70 -22.51 2.75 -9.66
CA PHE A 70 -21.79 3.46 -10.73
C PHE A 70 -22.16 4.96 -10.78
N GLU A 71 -23.41 5.32 -10.52
CA GLU A 71 -23.80 6.73 -10.40
C GLU A 71 -23.15 7.41 -9.19
N ALA A 72 -23.07 6.72 -8.05
CA ALA A 72 -22.34 7.21 -6.88
C ALA A 72 -20.85 7.45 -7.19
N LEU A 73 -20.22 6.54 -7.93
CA LEU A 73 -18.86 6.72 -8.45
C LEU A 73 -18.74 7.99 -9.29
N ALA A 74 -19.64 8.21 -10.25
CA ALA A 74 -19.59 9.40 -11.11
C ALA A 74 -19.72 10.72 -10.30
N ARG A 75 -20.62 10.75 -9.31
CA ARG A 75 -20.78 11.91 -8.40
C ARG A 75 -19.53 12.18 -7.56
N ILE A 76 -18.90 11.14 -7.03
CA ILE A 76 -17.70 11.27 -6.18
C ILE A 76 -16.46 11.63 -6.99
N LEU A 77 -16.28 11.06 -8.19
CA LEU A 77 -15.18 11.42 -9.09
C LEU A 77 -15.22 12.91 -9.48
N GLU A 78 -16.41 13.44 -9.78
CA GLU A 78 -16.58 14.89 -9.97
C GLU A 78 -16.10 15.68 -8.75
N VAL A 79 -16.50 15.30 -7.53
CA VAL A 79 -16.09 15.99 -6.31
C VAL A 79 -14.57 15.92 -6.14
N CYS A 80 -13.96 14.75 -6.29
CA CYS A 80 -12.50 14.57 -6.22
C CYS A 80 -11.76 15.48 -7.22
N TYR A 81 -12.12 15.40 -8.50
CA TYR A 81 -11.41 16.11 -9.56
C TYR A 81 -11.63 17.63 -9.55
N LYS A 82 -12.82 18.10 -9.15
CA LYS A 82 -13.07 19.52 -8.86
C LYS A 82 -12.31 19.99 -7.62
N SER A 83 -12.23 19.18 -6.56
CA SER A 83 -11.47 19.52 -5.34
C SER A 83 -9.95 19.60 -5.59
N GLY A 84 -9.46 19.02 -6.69
CA GLY A 84 -8.05 19.07 -7.10
C GLY A 84 -7.28 17.75 -6.91
N VAL A 85 -7.96 16.67 -6.52
CA VAL A 85 -7.38 15.32 -6.43
C VAL A 85 -6.86 14.91 -7.81
N LYS A 86 -5.62 14.38 -7.86
CA LYS A 86 -4.97 13.97 -9.11
C LYS A 86 -5.29 12.53 -9.48
N VAL A 87 -5.24 11.62 -8.51
CA VAL A 87 -5.45 10.19 -8.73
C VAL A 87 -6.60 9.69 -7.88
N VAL A 88 -7.54 8.98 -8.51
CA VAL A 88 -8.56 8.20 -7.80
C VAL A 88 -8.37 6.73 -8.14
N THR A 89 -8.34 5.86 -7.13
CA THR A 89 -8.22 4.40 -7.32
C THR A 89 -9.46 3.69 -6.79
N ILE A 90 -10.10 2.82 -7.58
CA ILE A 90 -11.34 2.15 -7.19
C ILE A 90 -11.21 0.63 -7.21
N TYR A 91 -11.74 -0.04 -6.19
CA TYR A 91 -11.81 -1.50 -6.16
C TYR A 91 -13.07 -1.97 -6.87
N ALA A 92 -12.95 -2.32 -8.15
CA ALA A 92 -14.09 -2.73 -8.99
C ALA A 92 -14.36 -4.24 -8.90
N PHE A 93 -13.32 -5.08 -9.00
CA PHE A 93 -13.46 -6.54 -8.90
C PHE A 93 -12.19 -7.19 -8.37
N SER A 94 -12.34 -8.11 -7.42
CA SER A 94 -11.22 -8.86 -6.85
C SER A 94 -10.94 -10.15 -7.58
N ILE A 95 -9.68 -10.62 -7.64
CA ILE A 95 -9.35 -11.99 -8.10
C ILE A 95 -10.15 -13.03 -7.29
N GLU A 96 -10.33 -12.79 -5.99
CA GLU A 96 -11.16 -13.63 -5.10
C GLU A 96 -12.65 -13.69 -5.52
N ASN A 97 -13.13 -12.78 -6.36
CA ASN A 97 -14.51 -12.77 -6.83
C ASN A 97 -14.78 -13.76 -7.97
N PHE A 98 -13.75 -14.32 -8.61
CA PHE A 98 -13.92 -15.46 -9.52
C PHE A 98 -14.42 -16.73 -8.82
N LYS A 99 -14.33 -16.81 -7.48
CA LYS A 99 -14.87 -17.90 -6.67
C LYS A 99 -16.40 -17.83 -6.50
N ARG A 100 -17.07 -16.79 -7.02
CA ARG A 100 -18.55 -16.68 -7.02
C ARG A 100 -19.17 -17.53 -8.14
N SER A 101 -20.50 -17.57 -8.22
CA SER A 101 -21.18 -18.31 -9.28
C SER A 101 -20.82 -17.73 -10.66
N LYS A 102 -20.71 -18.60 -11.67
CA LYS A 102 -20.41 -18.18 -13.05
C LYS A 102 -21.37 -17.09 -13.55
N PHE A 103 -22.67 -17.19 -13.20
CA PHE A 103 -23.67 -16.18 -13.53
C PHE A 103 -23.39 -14.80 -12.89
N GLU A 104 -23.00 -14.75 -11.61
CA GLU A 104 -22.65 -13.47 -10.95
C GLU A 104 -21.37 -12.87 -11.55
N VAL A 105 -20.37 -13.71 -11.86
CA VAL A 105 -19.13 -13.26 -12.52
C VAL A 105 -19.41 -12.76 -13.94
N ASP A 106 -20.15 -13.50 -14.74
CA ASP A 106 -20.49 -13.12 -16.12
C ASP A 106 -21.29 -11.80 -16.17
N ALA A 107 -22.23 -11.59 -15.25
CA ALA A 107 -22.99 -10.34 -15.14
C ALA A 107 -22.12 -9.14 -14.71
N LEU A 108 -21.20 -9.33 -13.76
CA LEU A 108 -20.26 -8.28 -13.34
C LEU A 108 -19.28 -7.91 -14.46
N MET A 109 -18.86 -8.88 -15.28
CA MET A 109 -17.99 -8.67 -16.44
C MET A 109 -18.68 -7.88 -17.56
N GLU A 110 -19.91 -8.24 -17.91
CA GLU A 110 -20.69 -7.50 -18.92
C GLU A 110 -21.00 -6.07 -18.44
N MET A 111 -21.35 -5.90 -17.16
CA MET A 111 -21.53 -4.58 -16.56
C MET A 111 -20.24 -3.75 -16.63
N ALA A 112 -19.08 -4.33 -16.30
CA ALA A 112 -17.80 -3.62 -16.37
C ALA A 112 -17.49 -3.14 -17.79
N LYS A 113 -17.68 -4.00 -18.80
CA LYS A 113 -17.53 -3.70 -20.23
C LYS A 113 -18.44 -2.54 -20.69
N VAL A 114 -19.72 -2.57 -20.32
CA VAL A 114 -20.68 -1.48 -20.63
C VAL A 114 -20.25 -0.18 -19.94
N LYS A 115 -19.92 -0.23 -18.64
CA LYS A 115 -19.58 0.96 -17.85
C LYS A 115 -18.23 1.58 -18.22
N LEU A 116 -17.20 0.79 -18.52
CA LEU A 116 -15.93 1.29 -19.06
C LEU A 116 -16.15 2.01 -20.40
N SER A 117 -16.93 1.39 -21.30
CA SER A 117 -17.29 1.98 -22.59
C SER A 117 -18.08 3.28 -22.43
N GLN A 118 -18.93 3.38 -21.41
CA GLN A 118 -19.68 4.60 -21.07
C GLN A 118 -18.76 5.71 -20.51
N MET A 119 -17.84 5.39 -19.59
CA MET A 119 -16.96 6.41 -18.99
C MET A 119 -15.95 7.03 -19.95
N ALA A 120 -15.51 6.27 -20.96
CA ALA A 120 -14.46 6.66 -21.88
C ALA A 120 -14.94 7.37 -23.16
N GLN A 121 -16.25 7.55 -23.35
CA GLN A 121 -16.79 8.28 -24.50
C GLN A 121 -16.46 9.79 -24.43
N HIS A 122 -16.46 10.46 -25.59
CA HIS A 122 -16.21 11.91 -25.66
C HIS A 122 -17.38 12.70 -25.05
N GLY A 123 -17.07 13.75 -24.28
CA GLY A 123 -18.03 14.52 -23.51
C GLY A 123 -18.45 13.90 -22.17
N ASP A 124 -18.08 12.64 -21.90
CA ASP A 124 -18.40 11.97 -20.63
C ASP A 124 -17.52 12.44 -19.47
N LEU A 125 -17.73 11.85 -18.29
CA LEU A 125 -17.11 12.23 -17.03
C LEU A 125 -15.58 12.40 -17.11
N LEU A 126 -14.88 11.47 -17.77
CA LEU A 126 -13.42 11.45 -17.79
C LEU A 126 -12.83 12.51 -18.72
N ASP A 127 -13.46 12.73 -19.87
CA ASP A 127 -13.11 13.80 -20.82
C ASP A 127 -13.31 15.18 -20.17
N ARG A 128 -14.48 15.41 -19.55
CA ARG A 128 -14.82 16.68 -18.87
C ARG A 128 -13.87 17.10 -17.76
N TYR A 129 -13.24 16.14 -17.06
CA TYR A 129 -12.26 16.42 -15.99
C TYR A 129 -10.81 16.18 -16.42
N GLY A 130 -10.56 15.79 -17.67
CA GLY A 130 -9.22 15.49 -18.18
C GLY A 130 -8.55 14.32 -17.45
N ALA A 131 -9.32 13.28 -17.12
CA ALA A 131 -8.84 12.08 -16.42
C ALA A 131 -8.55 10.91 -17.38
N LYS A 132 -7.40 10.26 -17.19
CA LYS A 132 -6.95 9.06 -17.91
C LYS A 132 -7.41 7.79 -17.21
N VAL A 133 -7.85 6.76 -17.92
CA VAL A 133 -8.09 5.44 -17.33
C VAL A 133 -6.79 4.64 -17.29
N ARG A 134 -6.53 4.00 -16.16
CA ARG A 134 -5.62 2.85 -16.03
C ARG A 134 -6.43 1.69 -15.46
N VAL A 135 -6.34 0.49 -16.02
CA VAL A 135 -6.91 -0.71 -15.41
C VAL A 135 -5.77 -1.52 -14.80
N LEU A 136 -5.84 -1.77 -13.49
CA LEU A 136 -4.78 -2.39 -12.72
C LEU A 136 -5.22 -3.78 -12.28
N GLY A 137 -4.46 -4.82 -12.63
CA GLY A 137 -4.72 -6.19 -12.19
C GLY A 137 -4.37 -7.25 -13.23
N ARG A 138 -4.90 -8.45 -13.03
CA ARG A 138 -4.70 -9.64 -13.86
C ARG A 138 -5.59 -9.63 -15.09
N LEU A 139 -5.22 -8.79 -16.05
CA LEU A 139 -5.93 -8.62 -17.33
C LEU A 139 -6.01 -9.94 -18.15
N ASP A 140 -5.08 -10.87 -17.93
CA ASP A 140 -5.07 -12.23 -18.48
C ASP A 140 -6.26 -13.09 -18.01
N MET A 141 -6.91 -12.73 -16.90
CA MET A 141 -8.13 -13.41 -16.41
C MET A 141 -9.43 -12.84 -17.01
N LEU A 142 -9.36 -11.78 -17.83
CA LEU A 142 -10.53 -11.19 -18.47
C LEU A 142 -10.94 -11.96 -19.72
N LYS A 143 -12.24 -11.93 -20.02
CA LYS A 143 -12.73 -12.40 -21.33
C LYS A 143 -12.20 -11.48 -22.44
N PRO A 144 -11.97 -11.99 -23.66
CA PRO A 144 -11.44 -11.19 -24.76
C PRO A 144 -12.25 -9.92 -25.07
N ASP A 145 -13.57 -9.98 -24.99
CA ASP A 145 -14.47 -8.85 -25.24
C ASP A 145 -14.47 -7.78 -24.13
N VAL A 146 -14.18 -8.19 -22.90
CA VAL A 146 -13.98 -7.27 -21.76
C VAL A 146 -12.59 -6.64 -21.86
N LEU A 147 -11.57 -7.40 -22.24
CA LEU A 147 -10.21 -6.90 -22.47
C LEU A 147 -10.15 -5.90 -23.63
N GLU A 148 -10.90 -6.14 -24.71
CA GLU A 148 -11.06 -5.17 -25.81
C GLU A 148 -11.66 -3.84 -25.30
N ALA A 149 -12.72 -3.90 -24.50
CA ALA A 149 -13.33 -2.71 -23.92
C ALA A 149 -12.40 -1.97 -22.94
N VAL A 150 -11.61 -2.69 -22.15
CA VAL A 150 -10.54 -2.13 -21.29
C VAL A 150 -9.50 -1.39 -22.14
N ASN A 151 -8.94 -2.05 -23.16
CA ASN A 151 -7.91 -1.46 -24.01
C ASN A 151 -8.43 -0.21 -24.74
N LYS A 152 -9.66 -0.27 -25.26
CA LYS A 152 -10.33 0.86 -25.89
C LYS A 152 -10.52 2.03 -24.92
N ALA A 153 -10.95 1.78 -23.68
CA ALA A 153 -11.14 2.84 -22.68
C ALA A 153 -9.83 3.51 -22.27
N VAL A 154 -8.75 2.73 -22.14
CA VAL A 154 -7.40 3.24 -21.86
C VAL A 154 -6.87 4.07 -23.04
N ASP A 155 -7.00 3.59 -24.28
CA ASP A 155 -6.54 4.31 -25.47
C ASP A 155 -7.31 5.62 -25.70
N MET A 156 -8.66 5.58 -25.66
CA MET A 156 -9.52 6.76 -25.83
C MET A 156 -9.22 7.87 -24.82
N THR A 157 -8.81 7.52 -23.59
CA THR A 157 -8.49 8.49 -22.53
C THR A 157 -6.99 8.77 -22.39
N SER A 158 -6.13 8.12 -23.17
CA SER A 158 -4.65 8.23 -23.07
C SER A 158 -4.11 9.64 -23.25
N ARG A 159 -4.82 10.48 -24.02
CA ARG A 159 -4.44 11.87 -24.34
C ARG A 159 -5.11 12.92 -23.45
N ASN A 160 -5.82 12.50 -22.41
CA ASN A 160 -6.46 13.41 -21.46
C ASN A 160 -5.39 14.17 -20.62
N GLY A 161 -5.84 14.96 -19.65
CA GLY A 161 -4.98 15.79 -18.80
C GLY A 161 -4.09 15.04 -17.81
N ASP A 162 -3.86 15.64 -16.65
CA ASP A 162 -2.94 15.14 -15.61
C ASP A 162 -3.63 14.30 -14.53
N ARG A 163 -4.95 14.13 -14.61
CA ARG A 163 -5.73 13.33 -13.67
C ARG A 163 -5.80 11.86 -14.10
N VAL A 164 -5.96 10.96 -13.14
CA VAL A 164 -5.98 9.50 -13.37
C VAL A 164 -7.13 8.86 -12.59
N LEU A 165 -7.81 7.92 -13.25
CA LEU A 165 -8.68 6.92 -12.65
C LEU A 165 -8.03 5.55 -12.78
N ASN A 166 -7.54 5.00 -11.67
CA ASN A 166 -7.09 3.61 -11.59
C ASN A 166 -8.29 2.72 -11.25
N ILE A 167 -8.55 1.70 -12.06
CA ILE A 167 -9.64 0.73 -11.87
C ILE A 167 -9.02 -0.62 -11.56
N CYS A 168 -9.11 -1.07 -10.31
CA CYS A 168 -8.55 -2.34 -9.88
C CYS A 168 -9.49 -3.50 -10.27
N PHE A 169 -9.14 -4.21 -11.35
CA PHE A 169 -10.01 -5.13 -12.07
C PHE A 169 -9.24 -6.07 -13.02
N PRO A 170 -9.18 -7.40 -12.78
CA PRO A 170 -9.35 -8.12 -11.52
C PRO A 170 -8.08 -7.98 -10.66
N TYR A 171 -8.21 -7.62 -9.38
CA TYR A 171 -7.06 -7.23 -8.56
C TYR A 171 -7.05 -7.88 -7.17
N THR A 172 -5.86 -8.22 -6.65
CA THR A 172 -5.56 -8.29 -5.22
C THR A 172 -4.16 -7.75 -4.97
N SER A 173 -3.92 -7.16 -3.81
CA SER A 173 -2.62 -6.56 -3.50
C SER A 173 -1.52 -7.60 -3.33
N ARG A 174 -1.84 -8.80 -2.80
CA ARG A 174 -0.87 -9.91 -2.75
C ARG A 174 -0.41 -10.39 -4.13
N ASP A 175 -1.30 -10.41 -5.13
CA ASP A 175 -0.94 -10.76 -6.51
C ASP A 175 -0.13 -9.64 -7.19
N GLU A 176 -0.45 -8.37 -6.92
CA GLU A 176 0.38 -7.22 -7.33
C GLU A 176 1.79 -7.33 -6.74
N ILE A 177 1.94 -7.50 -5.42
CA ILE A 177 3.24 -7.62 -4.73
C ILE A 177 4.03 -8.81 -5.29
N ALA A 178 3.39 -9.97 -5.45
CA ALA A 178 4.04 -11.17 -6.00
C ALA A 178 4.48 -10.99 -7.46
N SER A 179 3.76 -10.18 -8.24
CA SER A 179 4.12 -9.88 -9.62
C SER A 179 5.22 -8.84 -9.71
N ALA A 180 5.21 -7.79 -8.88
CA ALA A 180 6.30 -6.82 -8.79
C ALA A 180 7.63 -7.48 -8.37
N ILE A 181 7.58 -8.44 -7.43
CA ILE A 181 8.75 -9.27 -7.06
C ILE A 181 9.21 -10.13 -8.24
N ARG A 182 8.29 -10.73 -9.01
CA ARG A 182 8.62 -11.55 -10.18
C ARG A 182 9.28 -10.73 -11.28
N GLU A 183 8.74 -9.55 -11.60
CA GLU A 183 9.32 -8.61 -12.56
C GLU A 183 10.71 -8.15 -12.09
N THR A 184 10.87 -7.81 -10.81
CA THR A 184 12.19 -7.47 -10.23
C THR A 184 13.19 -8.63 -10.40
N VAL A 185 12.78 -9.87 -10.16
CA VAL A 185 13.65 -11.05 -10.34
C VAL A 185 13.96 -11.30 -11.81
N GLU A 186 13.02 -11.07 -12.72
CA GLU A 186 13.23 -11.18 -14.17
C GLU A 186 14.27 -10.17 -14.65
N ASP A 187 14.09 -8.88 -14.34
CA ASP A 187 15.03 -7.81 -14.67
C ASP A 187 16.45 -8.11 -14.16
N TYR A 188 16.59 -8.51 -12.89
CA TYR A 188 17.89 -8.85 -12.29
C TYR A 188 18.50 -10.15 -12.83
N SER A 189 17.68 -11.02 -13.43
CA SER A 189 18.12 -12.26 -14.09
C SER A 189 18.44 -12.07 -15.58
N THR A 190 18.24 -10.87 -16.14
CA THR A 190 18.69 -10.55 -17.50
C THR A 190 20.17 -10.11 -17.50
N PRO A 191 21.00 -10.60 -18.43
CA PRO A 191 22.36 -10.08 -18.59
C PRO A 191 22.36 -8.62 -19.03
N ILE A 192 23.21 -7.80 -18.42
CA ILE A 192 23.44 -6.41 -18.83
C ILE A 192 23.98 -6.40 -20.25
N GLN A 193 23.21 -5.85 -21.19
CA GLN A 193 23.67 -5.70 -22.57
C GLN A 193 24.75 -4.62 -22.64
N HIS A 194 25.98 -5.02 -22.99
CA HIS A 194 27.10 -4.11 -23.24
C HIS A 194 26.87 -3.27 -24.50
N GLY A 195 26.01 -2.26 -24.39
CA GLY A 195 25.64 -1.37 -25.50
C GLY A 195 25.38 0.08 -25.10
N HIS A 196 24.82 0.35 -23.91
CA HIS A 196 24.55 1.71 -23.43
C HIS A 196 25.16 1.92 -22.03
N SER A 197 26.32 2.58 -21.99
CA SER A 197 26.98 2.96 -20.75
C SER A 197 26.26 4.13 -20.09
N THR A 198 25.50 3.86 -19.02
CA THR A 198 25.16 4.87 -18.01
C THR A 198 26.13 4.72 -16.84
N ALA A 199 26.85 5.79 -16.54
CA ALA A 199 27.99 5.79 -15.62
C ALA A 199 27.58 5.71 -14.13
N ALA A 200 27.03 4.56 -13.72
CA ALA A 200 26.56 4.30 -12.35
C ALA A 200 26.99 2.92 -11.83
N ALA A 201 28.15 2.40 -12.28
CA ALA A 201 28.81 1.28 -11.62
C ALA A 201 29.36 1.74 -10.26
N SER A 202 28.51 1.74 -9.24
CA SER A 202 28.87 2.09 -7.87
C SER A 202 29.95 1.14 -7.34
N ARG A 203 31.02 1.69 -6.78
CA ARG A 203 32.06 0.92 -6.10
C ARG A 203 31.47 0.26 -4.84
N ASN A 204 31.33 -1.07 -4.85
CA ASN A 204 30.98 -1.80 -3.63
C ASN A 204 32.17 -1.74 -2.64
N PRO A 205 31.96 -1.31 -1.38
CA PRO A 205 33.03 -1.25 -0.37
C PRO A 205 33.43 -2.64 0.16
N PHE A 206 32.60 -3.66 -0.06
CA PHE A 206 32.88 -5.05 0.29
C PHE A 206 32.71 -5.93 -0.95
N SER A 207 33.81 -6.23 -1.65
CA SER A 207 33.86 -7.39 -2.53
C SER A 207 34.56 -8.54 -1.81
N GLU A 208 34.12 -9.77 -2.05
CA GLU A 208 34.75 -10.98 -1.51
C GLU A 208 36.24 -11.05 -1.90
N SER A 209 36.59 -10.57 -3.10
CA SER A 209 37.97 -10.39 -3.55
C SER A 209 38.78 -9.39 -2.70
N HIS A 210 38.17 -8.33 -2.18
CA HIS A 210 38.82 -7.39 -1.25
C HIS A 210 39.04 -8.03 0.12
N ILE A 211 38.04 -8.75 0.63
CA ILE A 211 38.09 -9.46 1.92
C ILE A 211 39.18 -10.55 1.86
N ALA A 212 39.16 -11.39 0.82
CA ALA A 212 40.16 -12.42 0.59
C ALA A 212 41.58 -11.84 0.41
N HIS A 213 41.73 -10.71 -0.29
CA HIS A 213 43.03 -10.07 -0.43
C HIS A 213 43.56 -9.52 0.90
N ASN A 214 42.69 -8.93 1.74
CA ASN A 214 43.08 -8.36 3.03
C ASN A 214 43.43 -9.45 4.07
N ILE A 215 42.66 -10.55 4.12
CA ILE A 215 42.97 -11.73 4.94
C ILE A 215 44.33 -12.33 4.53
N ARG A 216 44.61 -12.41 3.22
CA ARG A 216 45.87 -12.93 2.67
C ARG A 216 47.06 -11.99 2.91
N ALA A 217 46.82 -10.67 3.01
CA ALA A 217 47.83 -9.70 3.42
C ALA A 217 48.19 -9.83 4.91
N GLN A 218 47.19 -10.05 5.78
CA GLN A 218 47.42 -10.26 7.21
C GLN A 218 48.17 -11.57 7.53
N THR A 219 47.99 -12.64 6.74
CA THR A 219 48.69 -13.92 6.96
C THR A 219 50.17 -13.92 6.57
N HIS A 220 50.65 -12.90 5.85
CA HIS A 220 52.07 -12.77 5.49
C HIS A 220 52.85 -11.76 6.37
N GLY A 221 52.23 -11.21 7.41
CA GLY A 221 52.83 -10.16 8.26
C GLY A 221 53.60 -10.63 9.50
N SER A 222 53.68 -11.93 9.79
CA SER A 222 54.25 -12.43 11.06
C SER A 222 55.26 -13.58 10.89
N THR A 223 56.46 -13.25 10.43
CA THR A 223 57.65 -14.09 10.61
C THR A 223 58.88 -13.21 10.78
N THR A 224 59.86 -13.69 11.56
CA THR A 224 61.17 -13.11 11.95
C THR A 224 61.28 -12.40 13.32
N HIS A 225 61.78 -13.18 14.29
CA HIS A 225 62.75 -12.85 15.36
C HIS A 225 62.31 -11.88 16.50
N GLU A 226 62.69 -12.05 17.78
CA GLU A 226 63.66 -12.96 18.43
C GLU A 226 63.35 -13.25 19.93
N SER A 227 64.17 -14.07 20.59
CA SER A 227 64.01 -14.63 21.95
C SER A 227 64.52 -13.74 23.10
N HIS A 228 63.91 -13.77 24.31
CA HIS A 228 64.54 -14.14 25.61
C HIS A 228 63.74 -13.83 26.91
N SER A 229 63.69 -14.82 27.81
CA SER A 229 63.64 -14.83 29.29
C SER A 229 62.94 -13.74 30.16
N ASP A 230 62.07 -14.24 31.05
CA ASP A 230 61.91 -13.99 32.49
C ASP A 230 61.97 -12.57 33.09
N SER A 231 60.89 -12.16 33.78
CA SER A 231 60.90 -11.89 35.24
C SER A 231 59.54 -11.41 35.78
N GLU A 232 59.33 -11.57 37.09
CA GLU A 232 58.10 -11.24 37.82
C GLU A 232 57.87 -9.73 37.95
N SER A 233 56.61 -9.31 38.12
CA SER A 233 56.24 -8.30 39.12
C SER A 233 54.73 -8.29 39.41
N THR A 234 54.39 -7.95 40.65
CA THR A 234 53.08 -8.13 41.28
C THR A 234 52.33 -6.81 41.46
N SER A 235 51.18 -6.89 42.16
CA SER A 235 50.26 -5.81 42.59
C SER A 235 49.21 -5.35 41.54
N GLY A 236 47.94 -5.16 41.92
CA GLY A 236 47.32 -5.46 43.23
C GLY A 236 45.90 -4.87 43.36
N SER A 237 45.20 -5.22 44.46
CA SER A 237 43.84 -4.76 44.81
C SER A 237 42.72 -5.34 43.91
N SER A 238 41.50 -5.66 44.34
CA SER A 238 40.80 -5.87 45.63
C SER A 238 39.33 -6.12 45.25
N GLY A 239 38.48 -6.92 45.89
CA GLY A 239 38.50 -7.70 47.13
C GLY A 239 37.04 -8.15 47.40
N GLN A 240 36.79 -8.80 48.55
CA GLN A 240 35.49 -9.34 49.01
C GLN A 240 35.01 -10.60 48.25
N ASP A 241 34.83 -11.76 48.92
CA ASP A 241 33.86 -12.09 50.01
C ASP A 241 32.41 -11.99 49.46
N ASP A 242 31.44 -12.87 49.69
CA ASP A 242 31.26 -14.10 50.50
C ASP A 242 30.04 -14.87 49.87
N ASP A 243 29.66 -16.12 50.14
CA ASP A 243 30.10 -17.22 51.03
C ASP A 243 29.73 -18.57 50.34
N ALA A 244 29.80 -19.70 51.03
CA ALA A 244 29.69 -21.07 50.54
C ALA A 244 28.26 -21.69 50.48
N SER A 245 28.14 -22.75 49.66
CA SER A 245 27.44 -24.03 49.97
C SER A 245 25.88 -24.03 50.01
N VAL A 246 25.12 -25.13 50.03
CA VAL A 246 25.28 -26.61 50.14
C VAL A 246 24.29 -27.22 49.10
N GLN A 247 24.66 -28.04 48.11
CA GLN A 247 24.92 -29.51 48.13
C GLN A 247 23.66 -30.40 47.98
N HIS A 248 23.85 -31.58 47.36
CA HIS A 248 22.99 -32.80 47.35
C HIS A 248 21.65 -32.78 46.57
N ASP A 249 21.25 -33.85 45.86
CA ASP A 249 22.00 -35.00 45.31
C ASP A 249 21.15 -35.80 44.27
N HIS A 250 21.77 -36.86 43.73
CA HIS A 250 21.22 -38.11 43.18
C HIS A 250 20.99 -38.28 41.67
N LEU A 251 21.92 -39.08 41.08
CA LEU A 251 21.73 -40.26 40.21
C LEU A 251 21.02 -40.07 38.85
N ASP A 252 21.52 -40.60 37.73
CA ASP A 252 22.61 -41.55 37.44
C ASP A 252 23.22 -41.14 36.05
N ARG A 253 24.55 -41.09 35.86
CA ARG A 253 25.42 -42.19 35.34
C ARG A 253 25.11 -42.56 33.86
N VAL A 254 26.04 -42.56 32.89
CA VAL A 254 27.50 -42.31 32.90
C VAL A 254 28.01 -41.91 31.49
N TYR A 255 29.25 -41.39 31.43
CA TYR A 255 30.17 -41.18 30.28
C TYR A 255 29.85 -41.88 28.93
N GLY A 256 30.18 -41.31 27.76
CA GLY A 256 30.92 -40.07 27.47
C GLY A 256 31.72 -40.16 26.14
N SER A 257 32.56 -39.15 25.87
CA SER A 257 33.54 -39.05 24.76
C SER A 257 33.06 -38.58 23.36
N MET A 258 33.53 -37.37 23.04
CA MET A 258 33.97 -36.80 21.75
C MET A 258 33.85 -37.66 20.46
N SER A 259 33.34 -37.05 19.38
CA SER A 259 34.18 -36.57 18.25
C SER A 259 33.37 -35.77 17.22
N SER A 260 34.02 -34.78 16.60
CA SER A 260 33.57 -34.07 15.40
C SER A 260 33.36 -35.00 14.21
N CYS A 261 32.45 -34.63 13.30
CA CYS A 261 32.48 -35.00 11.87
C CYS A 261 31.79 -33.92 11.01
N SER A 262 32.55 -33.29 10.11
CA SER A 262 32.01 -32.49 9.01
C SER A 262 31.41 -33.39 7.93
N SER A 263 30.50 -32.88 7.11
CA SER A 263 30.06 -33.54 5.86
C SER A 263 29.96 -32.56 4.71
N SER A 264 31.06 -32.43 3.95
CA SER A 264 31.09 -31.80 2.63
C SER A 264 30.72 -32.83 1.56
N THR A 265 29.76 -32.51 0.70
CA THR A 265 29.42 -33.34 -0.47
C THR A 265 30.34 -33.04 -1.66
N THR A 266 31.47 -33.74 -1.71
CA THR A 266 32.40 -33.68 -2.85
C THR A 266 31.81 -34.41 -4.06
N LEU A 267 31.63 -33.71 -5.17
CA LEU A 267 31.26 -34.31 -6.47
C LEU A 267 32.47 -35.02 -7.10
N HIS A 268 32.19 -36.14 -7.76
CA HIS A 268 33.18 -37.16 -8.12
C HIS A 268 34.06 -36.75 -9.32
N LEU A 269 35.38 -36.88 -9.19
CA LEU A 269 36.32 -36.75 -10.32
C LEU A 269 36.26 -37.99 -11.24
N GLY A 270 36.41 -37.78 -12.53
CA GLY A 270 36.72 -38.81 -13.52
C GLY A 270 38.06 -38.53 -14.20
N ASN A 271 38.93 -39.54 -14.32
CA ASN A 271 40.26 -39.39 -14.91
C ASN A 271 40.21 -38.99 -16.41
N GLN A 272 41.12 -38.10 -16.85
CA GLN A 272 42.30 -38.49 -17.67
C GLN A 272 43.16 -37.28 -18.12
N GLN A 273 44.48 -37.43 -17.87
CA GLN A 273 45.62 -37.01 -18.72
C GLN A 273 45.69 -35.59 -19.33
N ASP A 274 46.64 -34.79 -18.80
CA ASP A 274 47.49 -33.88 -19.59
C ASP A 274 48.22 -34.65 -20.71
N PRO A 275 48.44 -34.09 -21.92
CA PRO A 275 49.49 -33.06 -22.04
C PRO A 275 49.39 -31.98 -23.14
N LYS A 276 50.10 -30.87 -22.88
CA LYS A 276 50.72 -29.90 -23.82
C LYS A 276 49.81 -28.98 -24.68
N GLY A 277 49.93 -27.68 -24.38
CA GLY A 277 50.26 -26.66 -25.39
C GLY A 277 49.16 -26.31 -26.41
N GLY A 278 48.15 -25.56 -25.96
CA GLY A 278 47.17 -24.92 -26.83
C GLY A 278 47.01 -23.43 -26.47
N SER A 279 46.78 -22.60 -27.49
CA SER A 279 46.63 -21.14 -27.38
C SER A 279 45.69 -20.70 -26.25
N ILE A 280 46.04 -19.60 -25.58
CA ILE A 280 45.08 -18.85 -24.74
C ILE A 280 43.94 -18.40 -25.65
N ALA A 281 42.81 -19.10 -25.58
CA ALA A 281 41.58 -18.65 -26.21
C ALA A 281 41.06 -17.45 -25.43
N THR A 282 40.75 -16.38 -26.14
CA THR A 282 40.18 -15.14 -25.61
C THR A 282 38.95 -15.43 -24.76
N GLY A 283 38.84 -14.75 -23.61
CA GLY A 283 37.82 -15.03 -22.61
C GLY A 283 36.40 -15.01 -23.18
N ALA A 284 35.60 -16.00 -22.79
CA ALA A 284 34.17 -15.89 -22.91
C ALA A 284 33.70 -14.81 -21.91
N ASP A 285 33.07 -13.75 -22.41
CA ASP A 285 32.37 -12.78 -21.56
C ASP A 285 31.26 -13.53 -20.82
N SER A 286 31.50 -13.84 -19.54
CA SER A 286 30.46 -14.34 -18.66
C SER A 286 29.40 -13.25 -18.49
N PRO A 287 28.11 -13.55 -18.65
CA PRO A 287 27.06 -12.56 -18.55
C PRO A 287 27.12 -11.84 -17.19
N VAL A 288 27.20 -10.50 -17.23
CA VAL A 288 27.18 -9.66 -16.03
C VAL A 288 25.73 -9.38 -15.65
N TYR A 289 25.38 -9.62 -14.40
CA TYR A 289 24.03 -9.40 -13.84
C TYR A 289 24.03 -8.25 -12.82
N ILE A 290 22.86 -7.72 -12.51
CA ILE A 290 22.67 -6.72 -11.46
C ILE A 290 22.78 -7.43 -10.10
N SER A 291 23.52 -6.86 -9.14
CA SER A 291 23.66 -7.46 -7.80
C SER A 291 22.34 -7.42 -7.03
N PRO A 292 21.79 -8.55 -6.53
CA PRO A 292 20.55 -8.57 -5.75
C PRO A 292 20.56 -7.67 -4.50
N GLU A 293 21.73 -7.32 -3.98
CA GLU A 293 21.90 -6.39 -2.85
C GLU A 293 21.45 -4.96 -3.17
N THR A 294 21.29 -4.59 -4.46
CA THR A 294 20.78 -3.27 -4.87
C THR A 294 19.25 -3.17 -4.89
N ILE A 295 18.52 -4.25 -4.56
CA ILE A 295 17.04 -4.22 -4.50
C ILE A 295 16.61 -3.40 -3.28
N THR A 296 15.79 -2.37 -3.52
CA THR A 296 15.27 -1.46 -2.48
C THR A 296 13.74 -1.45 -2.45
N ARG A 297 13.14 -0.79 -1.45
CA ARG A 297 11.70 -0.45 -1.46
C ARG A 297 11.31 0.27 -2.75
N GLN A 298 12.16 1.17 -3.24
CA GLN A 298 11.88 1.91 -4.46
C GLN A 298 11.90 1.02 -5.70
N THR A 299 12.83 0.05 -5.77
CA THR A 299 12.83 -0.98 -6.81
C THR A 299 11.48 -1.71 -6.86
N LEU A 300 10.91 -2.08 -5.72
CA LEU A 300 9.58 -2.71 -5.69
C LEU A 300 8.47 -1.71 -6.06
N ASN A 301 8.49 -0.46 -5.57
CA ASN A 301 7.53 0.60 -5.96
C ASN A 301 7.45 0.78 -7.49
N ASP A 302 8.59 0.74 -8.18
CA ASP A 302 8.69 0.94 -9.63
C ASP A 302 8.24 -0.29 -10.45
N HIS A 303 8.01 -1.43 -9.79
CA HIS A 303 7.37 -2.62 -10.36
C HIS A 303 5.90 -2.79 -9.94
N MET A 304 5.37 -1.96 -9.03
CA MET A 304 3.95 -1.99 -8.68
C MET A 304 3.07 -1.47 -9.83
N LEU A 305 1.83 -1.96 -9.94
CA LEU A 305 0.87 -1.53 -10.96
C LEU A 305 0.53 -0.04 -10.81
N THR A 306 0.68 0.51 -9.60
CA THR A 306 0.50 1.93 -9.26
C THR A 306 1.73 2.81 -9.54
N LYS A 307 2.78 2.32 -10.21
CA LYS A 307 3.98 3.10 -10.52
C LYS A 307 3.67 4.42 -11.24
N GLY A 308 4.46 5.45 -10.91
CA GLY A 308 4.29 6.81 -11.41
C GLY A 308 3.05 7.56 -10.89
N THR A 309 2.34 7.04 -9.87
CA THR A 309 1.28 7.79 -9.17
C THR A 309 1.78 8.33 -7.83
N PRO A 310 1.25 9.47 -7.33
CA PRO A 310 1.52 9.94 -5.97
C PRO A 310 1.14 8.89 -4.91
N PRO A 311 1.80 8.91 -3.72
CA PRO A 311 1.45 8.05 -2.59
C PRO A 311 -0.03 8.15 -2.20
N LEU A 312 -0.59 7.09 -1.64
CA LEU A 312 -2.01 7.03 -1.28
C LEU A 312 -2.29 7.84 -0.01
N ASP A 313 -3.01 8.96 -0.12
CA ASP A 313 -3.31 9.83 1.03
C ASP A 313 -4.49 9.32 1.87
N ILE A 314 -5.56 8.83 1.23
CA ILE A 314 -6.78 8.39 1.89
C ILE A 314 -7.31 7.11 1.25
N LEU A 315 -7.64 6.11 2.06
CA LEU A 315 -8.39 4.92 1.65
C LEU A 315 -9.75 4.87 2.36
N ILE A 316 -10.84 4.98 1.58
CA ILE A 316 -12.21 4.98 2.09
C ILE A 316 -12.88 3.64 1.78
N ARG A 317 -13.53 3.03 2.78
CA ARG A 317 -14.39 1.86 2.61
C ARG A 317 -15.78 2.10 3.18
N THR A 318 -16.80 1.89 2.35
CA THR A 318 -18.22 2.00 2.72
C THR A 318 -18.76 0.73 3.37
N SER A 319 -20.03 0.78 3.78
CA SER A 319 -20.89 -0.31 4.27
C SER A 319 -20.57 -0.91 5.65
N GLY A 320 -19.82 -0.20 6.48
CA GLY A 320 -19.57 -0.55 7.89
C GLY A 320 -18.72 -1.81 8.08
N VAL A 321 -17.82 -2.09 7.13
CA VAL A 321 -16.96 -3.28 7.16
C VAL A 321 -15.51 -2.86 7.36
N GLU A 322 -14.95 -3.21 8.51
CA GLU A 322 -13.60 -2.80 8.94
C GLU A 322 -12.53 -3.82 8.52
N ARG A 323 -12.18 -3.83 7.22
CA ARG A 323 -11.04 -4.58 6.68
C ARG A 323 -10.61 -4.04 5.32
N LEU A 324 -9.37 -4.32 4.90
CA LEU A 324 -8.88 -3.91 3.57
C LEU A 324 -9.32 -4.84 2.43
N SER A 325 -9.60 -6.13 2.71
CA SER A 325 -9.98 -7.12 1.68
C SER A 325 -8.94 -7.26 0.54
N ASP A 326 -7.66 -7.31 0.90
CA ASP A 326 -6.53 -7.49 -0.02
C ASP A 326 -6.48 -6.40 -1.12
N PHE A 327 -6.66 -5.15 -0.69
CA PHE A 327 -6.69 -3.96 -1.53
C PHE A 327 -5.59 -2.97 -1.13
N MET A 328 -4.74 -2.59 -2.08
CA MET A 328 -3.73 -1.52 -1.94
C MET A 328 -2.82 -1.66 -0.70
N LEU A 329 -2.56 -2.88 -0.21
CA LEU A 329 -1.88 -3.14 1.07
C LEU A 329 -0.50 -2.49 1.13
N TRP A 330 0.27 -2.62 0.04
CA TRP A 330 1.57 -1.99 -0.10
C TRP A 330 1.47 -0.46 -0.14
N GLN A 331 0.48 0.08 -0.84
CA GLN A 331 0.31 1.52 -0.98
C GLN A 331 -0.23 2.18 0.31
N THR A 332 -0.92 1.43 1.17
CA THR A 332 -1.49 1.91 2.45
C THR A 332 -0.51 2.03 3.62
N HIS A 333 0.76 1.65 3.46
CA HIS A 333 1.62 1.32 4.60
C HIS A 333 2.32 2.49 5.31
N GLU A 334 2.33 3.70 4.72
CA GLU A 334 3.01 4.88 5.27
C GLU A 334 2.01 5.84 5.93
N ASN A 335 1.67 6.94 5.26
CA ASN A 335 0.88 8.04 5.82
C ASN A 335 -0.61 8.00 5.41
N THR A 336 -1.10 6.85 4.95
CA THR A 336 -2.47 6.72 4.42
C THR A 336 -3.52 6.78 5.53
N GLU A 337 -4.48 7.69 5.40
CA GLU A 337 -5.66 7.73 6.26
C GLU A 337 -6.69 6.67 5.82
N ILE A 338 -6.85 5.61 6.60
CA ILE A 338 -7.85 4.56 6.36
C ILE A 338 -9.16 4.92 7.08
N VAL A 339 -10.27 4.99 6.35
CA VAL A 339 -11.57 5.42 6.84
C VAL A 339 -12.65 4.41 6.52
N PHE A 340 -13.32 3.89 7.56
CA PHE A 340 -14.48 3.03 7.43
C PHE A 340 -15.77 3.82 7.67
N LEU A 341 -16.72 3.74 6.75
CA LEU A 341 -18.00 4.45 6.80
C LEU A 341 -19.17 3.46 6.77
N ASN A 342 -20.18 3.70 7.60
CA ASN A 342 -21.35 2.81 7.73
C ASN A 342 -22.33 2.89 6.54
N VAL A 343 -22.35 4.02 5.82
CA VAL A 343 -23.18 4.27 4.63
C VAL A 343 -22.92 3.25 3.52
N MET A 344 -23.95 2.79 2.80
CA MET A 344 -23.76 1.90 1.64
C MET A 344 -23.25 2.68 0.43
N TRP A 345 -22.44 2.06 -0.44
CA TRP A 345 -21.85 2.77 -1.59
C TRP A 345 -22.85 3.54 -2.49
N PRO A 346 -24.05 3.02 -2.84
CA PRO A 346 -25.02 3.80 -3.65
C PRO A 346 -25.54 5.08 -2.98
N GLU A 347 -25.51 5.13 -1.64
CA GLU A 347 -25.95 6.25 -0.81
C GLU A 347 -24.81 7.24 -0.49
N PHE A 348 -23.56 6.87 -0.80
CA PHE A 348 -22.39 7.70 -0.53
C PHE A 348 -22.39 8.94 -1.45
N ASP A 349 -22.16 10.09 -0.84
CA ASP A 349 -22.28 11.41 -1.49
C ASP A 349 -21.30 12.44 -0.89
N LEU A 350 -21.43 13.69 -1.34
CA LEU A 350 -20.62 14.81 -0.88
C LEU A 350 -20.71 15.02 0.65
N TRP A 351 -21.87 14.83 1.27
CA TRP A 351 -22.06 15.08 2.71
C TRP A 351 -21.36 14.03 3.57
N HIS A 352 -21.23 12.80 3.07
CA HIS A 352 -20.42 11.77 3.71
C HIS A 352 -18.91 11.97 3.45
N PHE A 353 -18.53 12.50 2.28
CA PHE A 353 -17.13 12.68 1.90
C PHE A 353 -16.49 13.96 2.51
N LEU A 354 -17.27 15.04 2.69
CA LEU A 354 -16.81 16.30 3.28
C LEU A 354 -16.14 16.13 4.67
N PRO A 355 -16.74 15.43 5.66
CA PRO A 355 -16.10 15.17 6.94
C PRO A 355 -14.76 14.42 6.83
N VAL A 356 -14.62 13.52 5.84
CA VAL A 356 -13.37 12.77 5.60
C VAL A 356 -12.29 13.70 5.06
N MET A 357 -12.60 14.49 4.03
CA MET A 357 -11.68 15.49 3.47
C MET A 357 -11.23 16.51 4.54
N LEU A 358 -12.17 17.02 5.35
CA LEU A 358 -11.88 17.97 6.43
C LEU A 358 -11.10 17.33 7.59
N GLY A 359 -11.33 16.05 7.89
CA GLY A 359 -10.57 15.27 8.88
C GLY A 359 -9.10 15.14 8.48
N TRP A 360 -8.86 14.70 7.24
CA TRP A 360 -7.53 14.61 6.65
C TRP A 360 -6.83 15.97 6.57
N GLN A 361 -7.53 17.02 6.13
CA GLN A 361 -6.99 18.38 6.09
C GLN A 361 -6.50 18.86 7.46
N ARG A 362 -7.28 18.59 8.52
CA ARG A 362 -6.91 18.93 9.90
C ARG A 362 -5.71 18.11 10.38
N ARG A 363 -5.65 16.81 10.06
CA ARG A 363 -4.52 15.91 10.37
C ARG A 363 -3.22 16.42 9.75
N ILE A 364 -3.21 16.66 8.43
CA ILE A 364 -2.05 17.16 7.69
C ILE A 364 -1.63 18.55 8.17
N SER A 365 -2.59 19.44 8.45
CA SER A 365 -2.28 20.78 8.95
C SER A 365 -1.61 20.74 10.34
N LYS A 366 -2.02 19.81 11.22
CA LYS A 366 -1.36 19.60 12.52
C LYS A 366 0.03 18.98 12.37
N SER A 367 0.19 17.95 11.55
CA SER A 367 1.49 17.30 11.29
C SER A 367 2.51 18.26 10.67
N ARG A 368 2.08 19.23 9.87
CA ARG A 368 2.94 20.32 9.35
C ARG A 368 3.35 21.34 10.41
N GLN A 369 2.60 21.48 11.51
CA GLN A 369 2.90 22.39 12.61
C GLN A 369 3.78 21.74 13.68
N ASP A 370 3.60 20.44 13.91
CA ASP A 370 4.44 19.64 14.81
C ASP A 370 4.80 18.29 14.15
N PRO A 371 5.97 18.21 13.47
CA PRO A 371 6.41 16.97 12.82
C PRO A 371 6.93 15.92 13.81
N ASN A 372 7.11 16.25 15.09
CA ASN A 372 7.54 15.31 16.14
C ASN A 372 6.37 14.78 16.97
N ALA A 373 5.16 15.31 16.80
CA ALA A 373 3.93 14.82 17.42
C ALA A 373 3.39 13.54 16.73
N GLU A 374 4.22 12.51 16.60
CA GLU A 374 3.75 11.18 16.23
C GLU A 374 2.85 10.61 17.33
N GLY A 375 1.70 10.04 16.95
CA GLY A 375 1.09 8.96 17.73
C GLY A 375 -0.08 9.25 18.68
N ASN A 376 -0.79 10.39 18.64
CA ASN A 376 -2.06 10.49 19.40
C ASN A 376 -3.26 9.91 18.62
N PHE A 377 -3.31 8.58 18.56
CA PHE A 377 -4.32 7.79 17.83
C PHE A 377 -5.66 7.63 18.59
N ALA A 378 -6.12 8.71 19.23
CA ALA A 378 -7.45 8.83 19.82
C ALA A 378 -7.86 10.31 19.91
N GLY A 379 -9.17 10.58 19.83
CA GLY A 379 -9.74 11.92 19.93
C GLY A 379 -9.78 12.50 21.34
N GLU A 380 -8.75 12.28 22.16
CA GLU A 380 -8.62 12.95 23.45
C GLU A 380 -7.86 14.27 23.27
N ALA A 381 -8.57 15.38 23.49
CA ALA A 381 -7.94 16.65 23.73
C ALA A 381 -7.20 16.56 25.08
N LYS A 382 -5.89 16.81 25.08
CA LYS A 382 -5.18 17.08 26.34
C LYS A 382 -5.91 18.23 27.05
N PRO A 383 -6.35 18.06 28.31
CA PRO A 383 -6.81 19.20 29.08
C PRO A 383 -5.62 20.15 29.26
N SER A 384 -5.79 21.41 28.89
CA SER A 384 -4.88 22.47 29.33
C SER A 384 -5.05 22.66 30.83
N ASP A 385 -3.94 22.81 31.56
CA ASP A 385 -3.92 22.87 33.04
C ASP A 385 -4.73 24.04 33.65
N GLU A 386 -5.20 24.98 32.84
CA GLU A 386 -6.09 26.08 33.24
C GLU A 386 -7.52 25.63 33.61
N GLY A 387 -7.85 24.34 33.47
CA GLY A 387 -9.19 23.79 33.76
C GLY A 387 -9.42 23.26 35.19
N LEU A 388 -8.36 23.01 35.98
CA LEU A 388 -8.48 22.27 37.24
C LEU A 388 -9.20 23.05 38.37
N ASP A 389 -9.04 24.38 38.41
CA ASP A 389 -9.73 25.22 39.41
C ASP A 389 -11.25 25.33 39.19
N ALA A 390 -11.73 25.11 37.96
CA ALA A 390 -13.16 25.20 37.64
C ALA A 390 -13.96 23.97 38.10
N MET A 391 -13.31 22.83 38.35
CA MET A 391 -13.99 21.56 38.65
C MET A 391 -14.23 21.33 40.14
N LEU A 392 -13.40 21.93 41.02
CA LEU A 392 -13.50 21.79 42.48
C LEU A 392 -14.69 22.53 43.11
N TRP A 393 -15.33 23.45 42.39
CA TRP A 393 -16.46 24.26 42.91
C TRP A 393 -17.87 23.70 42.65
N ARG A 394 -18.01 22.51 42.05
CA ARG A 394 -19.33 21.94 41.68
C ARG A 394 -19.82 20.71 42.47
N GLN A 395 -19.04 20.15 43.39
CA GLN A 395 -19.52 19.08 44.28
C GLN A 395 -19.85 19.62 45.68
N GLY A 396 -21.05 20.18 45.83
CA GLY A 396 -21.53 20.80 47.07
C GLY A 396 -23.06 20.85 47.17
N GLY A 397 -23.75 19.73 46.91
CA GLY A 397 -25.22 19.63 46.97
C GLY A 397 -25.66 18.35 47.69
N LYS A 398 -26.52 18.48 48.72
CA LYS A 398 -26.81 17.42 49.69
C LYS A 398 -27.81 16.38 49.19
N VAL A 399 -27.59 15.14 49.66
CA VAL A 399 -28.59 14.06 49.73
C VAL A 399 -29.76 14.47 50.63
N LYS A 400 -30.98 14.03 50.30
CA LYS A 400 -32.03 13.78 51.29
C LYS A 400 -33.01 12.71 50.82
N ASP A 401 -33.40 11.85 51.75
CA ASP A 401 -34.19 10.63 51.56
C ASP A 401 -35.68 10.89 51.33
N ILE A 402 -36.31 10.06 50.49
CA ILE A 402 -37.41 9.10 50.81
C ILE A 402 -37.72 8.28 49.55
#